data_AF-A0A2T0WD22-F1
#
_entry.id   AF-A0A2T0WD22-F1
#
_cell.length_a   1.000
_cell.length_b   1.000
_cell.length_c   1.000
_cell.angle_alpha   90.00
_cell.angle_beta   90.00
_cell.angle_gamma   90.00
#
_symmetry.space_group_name_H-M   'P 1'
#
loop_
_entity.id
_entity.type
_entity.pdbx_description
1 polymer ?
#
loop_
_entity_poly.entity_id
_entity_poly.type
_entity_poly.pdbx_seq_one_letter_code
_entity_poly.pdbx_strand_id
1 'polypeptide(L)'
;MMVVVVSSAPPRLRGRLAAWLVEVRAGVFVGNYSARTRQMIWEQIEIGIEDGDGVMIWKAPTDQGYEFLTVGRNRRMPVDFDGLKLVSFFPK
;
A
#
# COMPACT_ATOMS: atom_id res chain seq x y z
N MET A 1 4.99 -11.75 -3.86
CA MET A 1 4.67 -11.32 -2.49
C MET A 1 4.37 -9.84 -2.50
N MET A 2 3.36 -9.44 -1.75
CA MET A 2 2.94 -8.05 -1.55
C MET A 2 2.52 -7.80 -0.10
N VAL A 3 2.65 -6.56 0.34
CA VAL A 3 2.23 -6.06 1.66
C VAL A 3 1.37 -4.82 1.42
N VAL A 4 0.24 -4.74 2.11
CA VAL A 4 -0.63 -3.55 2.12
C VAL A 4 -0.70 -3.06 3.55
N VAL A 5 -0.39 -1.78 3.76
CA VAL A 5 -0.57 -1.09 5.03
C VAL A 5 -1.65 -0.05 4.85
N VAL A 6 -2.63 -0.01 5.73
CA VAL A 6 -3.66 1.02 5.78
C VAL A 6 -3.78 1.60 7.19
N SER A 7 -3.96 2.91 7.26
CA SER A 7 -4.09 3.69 8.50
C SER A 7 -5.35 4.55 8.38
N SER A 8 -6.09 4.66 9.48
CA SER A 8 -7.40 5.34 9.53
C SER A 8 -8.41 4.88 8.46
N ALA A 9 -8.21 3.70 7.86
CA ALA A 9 -9.09 3.17 6.83
C ALA A 9 -10.46 2.74 7.40
N PRO A 10 -11.55 3.00 6.66
CA PRO A 10 -12.90 2.57 7.03
C PRO A 10 -12.99 1.06 7.27
N PRO A 11 -13.83 0.57 8.22
CA PRO A 11 -14.02 -0.86 8.47
C PRO A 11 -14.42 -1.65 7.21
N ARG A 12 -15.21 -1.02 6.31
CA ARG A 12 -15.60 -1.60 5.01
C ARG A 12 -14.40 -1.97 4.13
N LEU A 13 -13.35 -1.14 4.12
CA LEU A 13 -12.15 -1.40 3.32
C LEU A 13 -11.34 -2.53 3.96
N ARG A 14 -11.18 -2.51 5.29
CA ARG A 14 -10.46 -3.58 6.00
C ARG A 14 -11.09 -4.95 5.78
N GLY A 15 -12.41 -5.04 5.92
CA GLY A 15 -13.16 -6.27 5.64
C GLY A 15 -13.02 -6.72 4.19
N ARG A 16 -13.01 -5.78 3.24
CA ARG A 16 -12.77 -6.08 1.82
C ARG A 16 -11.36 -6.63 1.57
N LEU A 17 -10.33 -6.02 2.16
CA LEU A 17 -8.94 -6.50 2.03
C LEU A 17 -8.77 -7.89 2.65
N ALA A 18 -9.42 -8.17 3.78
CA ALA A 18 -9.39 -9.47 4.45
C ALA A 18 -9.98 -10.62 3.60
N ALA A 19 -10.77 -10.31 2.56
CA ALA A 19 -11.27 -11.33 1.63
C ALA A 19 -10.18 -11.91 0.71
N TRP A 20 -9.06 -11.21 0.53
CA TRP A 20 -7.95 -11.64 -0.33
C TRP A 20 -6.62 -11.76 0.42
N LEU A 21 -6.41 -10.97 1.46
CA LEU A 21 -5.13 -10.85 2.15
C LEU A 21 -5.26 -11.28 3.61
N VAL A 22 -4.17 -11.77 4.17
CA VAL A 22 -4.09 -12.10 5.60
C VAL A 22 -3.69 -10.84 6.38
N GLU A 23 -4.53 -10.41 7.31
CA GLU A 23 -4.21 -9.31 8.24
C GLU A 23 -3.32 -9.82 9.38
N VAL A 24 -2.01 -9.58 9.29
CA VAL A 24 -1.02 -10.08 10.27
C VAL A 24 -0.89 -9.17 11.50
N ARG A 25 -1.26 -7.89 11.34
CA ARG A 25 -1.40 -6.87 12.37
C ARG A 25 -2.49 -5.90 11.94
N ALA A 26 -3.02 -5.11 12.88
CA ALA A 26 -4.03 -4.11 12.57
C ALA A 26 -3.58 -3.20 11.41
N GLY A 27 -4.31 -3.23 10.31
CA GLY A 27 -4.02 -2.45 9.11
C GLY A 27 -2.86 -2.99 8.26
N VAL A 28 -2.25 -4.13 8.59
CA VAL A 28 -1.13 -4.73 7.85
C VAL A 28 -1.57 -6.06 7.25
N PHE A 29 -1.66 -6.09 5.93
CA PHE A 29 -2.15 -7.19 5.13
C PHE A 29 -1.03 -7.76 4.26
N VAL A 30 -0.97 -9.09 4.12
CA VAL A 30 0.05 -9.79 3.31
C VAL A 30 -0.62 -10.73 2.33
N GLY A 31 -0.08 -10.83 1.12
CA GLY A 31 -0.53 -11.77 0.11
C GLY A 31 0.51 -12.06 -0.96
N ASN A 32 0.19 -13.00 -1.86
CA ASN A 32 1.04 -13.31 -3.00
C ASN A 32 0.19 -13.49 -4.27
N TYR A 33 0.16 -12.44 -5.08
CA TYR A 33 -0.73 -12.34 -6.23
C TYR A 33 -0.01 -11.87 -7.49
N SER A 34 -0.63 -12.14 -8.63
CA SER A 34 -0.22 -11.64 -9.94
C SER A 34 -0.30 -10.11 -10.02
N ALA A 35 0.38 -9.51 -11.00
CA ALA A 35 0.29 -8.07 -11.26
C ALA A 35 -1.15 -7.59 -11.50
N ARG A 36 -1.95 -8.37 -12.24
CA ARG A 36 -3.37 -8.06 -12.52
C ARG A 36 -4.20 -7.99 -11.24
N THR A 37 -4.09 -9.01 -10.39
CA THR A 37 -4.84 -9.05 -9.12
C THR A 37 -4.36 -7.97 -8.16
N ARG A 38 -3.05 -7.71 -8.11
CA ARG A 38 -2.48 -6.61 -7.31
C ARG A 38 -3.07 -5.26 -7.74
N GLN A 39 -3.15 -4.99 -9.03
CA GLN A 39 -3.75 -3.76 -9.57
C GLN A 39 -5.22 -3.63 -9.16
N MET A 40 -6.00 -4.69 -9.31
CA MET A 40 -7.39 -4.70 -8.85
C MET A 40 -7.51 -4.43 -7.34
N ILE A 41 -6.64 -5.02 -6.51
CA ILE A 41 -6.61 -4.75 -5.06
C ILE A 41 -6.28 -3.27 -4.81
N TRP A 42 -5.34 -2.70 -5.55
CA TRP A 42 -4.95 -1.29 -5.41
C TRP A 42 -6.12 -0.35 -5.73
N GLU A 43 -6.84 -0.59 -6.82
CA GLU A 43 -8.04 0.19 -7.17
C GLU A 43 -9.10 0.17 -6.06
N GLN A 44 -9.28 -0.98 -5.37
CA GLN A 44 -10.18 -1.07 -4.22
C GLN A 44 -9.72 -0.23 -3.03
N ILE A 45 -8.41 -0.10 -2.83
CA ILE A 45 -7.84 0.75 -1.79
C ILE A 45 -8.06 2.21 -2.15
N GLU A 46 -7.73 2.63 -3.38
CA GLU A 46 -7.91 4.02 -3.83
C GLU A 46 -9.37 4.49 -3.69
N ILE A 47 -10.34 3.66 -4.08
CA ILE A 47 -11.77 3.97 -3.95
C ILE A 47 -12.25 3.91 -2.48
N GLY A 48 -11.57 3.11 -1.65
CA GLY A 48 -12.03 2.76 -0.30
C GLY A 48 -11.41 3.55 0.84
N ILE A 49 -10.32 4.27 0.61
CA ILE A 49 -9.47 4.78 1.70
C ILE A 49 -10.07 5.98 2.45
N GLU A 50 -10.95 6.75 1.82
CA GLU A 50 -11.56 7.97 2.40
C GLU A 50 -10.48 8.92 2.96
N ASP A 51 -10.62 9.38 4.20
CA ASP A 51 -9.67 10.27 4.88
C ASP A 51 -8.43 9.54 5.45
N GLY A 52 -8.33 8.23 5.25
CA GLY A 52 -7.19 7.42 5.65
C GLY A 52 -6.00 7.54 4.70
N ASP A 53 -5.00 6.71 4.97
CA ASP A 53 -3.81 6.58 4.14
C ASP A 53 -3.42 5.12 3.94
N GLY A 54 -2.78 4.82 2.82
CA GLY A 54 -2.41 3.45 2.48
C GLY A 54 -1.13 3.36 1.68
N VAL A 55 -0.41 2.25 1.85
CA VAL A 55 0.79 1.89 1.10
C VAL A 55 0.65 0.45 0.61
N MET A 56 0.94 0.20 -0.66
CA MET A 56 1.09 -1.16 -1.19
C MET A 56 2.52 -1.35 -1.67
N ILE A 57 3.19 -2.39 -1.17
CA ILE A 57 4.56 -2.77 -1.52
C ILE A 57 4.49 -4.15 -2.19
N TRP A 58 5.27 -4.38 -3.25
CA TRP A 58 5.37 -5.69 -3.89
C TRP A 58 6.76 -5.96 -4.45
N LYS A 59 7.09 -7.24 -4.62
CA LYS A 59 8.34 -7.65 -5.29
C LYS A 59 8.33 -7.21 -6.76
N ALA A 60 9.36 -6.48 -7.19
CA ALA A 60 9.53 -5.97 -8.54
C ALA A 60 10.98 -6.21 -9.03
N PRO A 61 11.21 -6.30 -10.35
CA PRO A 61 12.56 -6.43 -10.92
C PRO A 61 13.25 -5.06 -11.01
N THR A 62 13.37 -4.38 -9.88
CA THR A 62 14.09 -3.10 -9.71
C THR A 62 15.35 -3.33 -8.85
N ASP A 63 16.28 -2.38 -8.82
CA ASP A 63 17.50 -2.49 -8.01
C ASP A 63 17.20 -2.64 -6.50
N GLN A 64 16.09 -2.05 -6.03
CA GLN A 64 15.63 -2.18 -4.65
C GLN A 64 14.93 -3.53 -4.38
N GLY A 65 14.62 -4.30 -5.42
CA GLY A 65 13.92 -5.60 -5.32
C GLY A 65 12.42 -5.50 -5.02
N TYR A 66 11.89 -4.29 -4.91
CA TYR A 66 10.48 -3.99 -4.66
C TYR A 66 10.07 -2.68 -5.32
N GLU A 67 8.76 -2.49 -5.37
CA GLU A 67 8.13 -1.25 -5.76
C GLU A 67 6.93 -0.98 -4.84
N PHE A 68 6.55 0.28 -4.69
CA PHE A 68 5.41 0.67 -3.87
C PHE A 68 4.63 1.87 -4.38
N LEU A 69 3.37 1.93 -3.96
CA LEU A 69 2.43 3.03 -4.18
C LEU A 69 1.85 3.50 -2.84
N THR A 70 1.48 4.78 -2.80
CA THR A 70 0.84 5.40 -1.64
C THR A 70 -0.44 6.11 -2.05
N VAL A 71 -1.43 6.13 -1.17
CA VAL A 71 -2.67 6.89 -1.35
C VAL A 71 -3.05 7.59 -0.05
N GLY A 72 -3.81 8.68 -0.15
CA GLY A 72 -4.17 9.51 0.99
C GLY A 72 -3.04 10.47 1.37
N ARG A 73 -3.24 11.19 2.48
CA ARG A 73 -2.26 12.16 2.99
C ARG A 73 -1.52 11.57 4.18
N ASN A 74 -0.24 11.25 3.99
CA ASN A 74 0.66 10.86 5.07
C ASN A 74 1.86 11.82 5.10
N ARG A 75 2.51 11.96 6.26
CA ARG A 75 3.77 12.69 6.36
C ARG A 75 4.95 11.94 5.73
N ARG A 76 4.77 10.65 5.46
CA ARG A 76 5.71 9.77 4.77
C ARG A 76 5.23 9.58 3.34
N MET A 77 5.77 10.36 2.40
CA MET A 77 5.41 10.28 0.99
C MET A 77 6.60 9.82 0.14
N PRO A 78 6.34 9.10 -0.96
CA PRO A 78 7.38 8.67 -1.87
C PRO A 78 8.08 9.87 -2.49
N VAL A 79 9.40 9.76 -2.63
CA VAL A 79 10.24 10.72 -3.34
C VAL A 79 11.19 9.96 -4.27
N ASP A 80 11.42 10.48 -5.46
CA ASP A 80 12.49 10.00 -6.33
C ASP A 80 13.81 10.66 -5.90
N PHE A 81 14.82 9.86 -5.65
CA PHE A 81 16.16 10.31 -5.30
C PHE A 81 17.16 9.56 -6.17
N ASP A 82 17.60 10.21 -7.24
CA ASP A 82 18.51 9.65 -8.25
C ASP A 82 18.03 8.30 -8.81
N GLY A 83 16.73 8.18 -9.11
CA GLY A 83 16.12 6.96 -9.64
C GLY A 83 15.79 5.89 -8.59
N LEU A 84 16.08 6.13 -7.31
CA LEU A 84 15.61 5.30 -6.20
C LEU A 84 14.33 5.89 -5.63
N LYS A 85 13.31 5.04 -5.43
CA LYS A 85 12.10 5.46 -4.74
C LYS A 85 12.30 5.32 -3.23
N LEU A 86 12.38 6.45 -2.54
CA LEU A 86 12.57 6.56 -1.10
C LEU A 86 11.33 7.18 -0.44
N VAL A 87 11.42 7.43 0.86
CA VAL A 87 10.36 8.08 1.65
C VAL A 87 10.89 9.34 2.28
N SER A 88 10.28 10.48 1.96
CA SER A 88 10.52 11.74 2.66
C SER A 88 9.58 11.88 3.85
N PHE A 89 10.06 12.43 4.96
CA PHE A 89 9.25 12.70 6.15
C PHE A 89 9.02 14.20 6.32
N PHE A 90 7.82 14.65 6.00
CA PHE A 90 7.45 16.06 6.05
C PHE A 90 7.21 16.55 7.48
N PRO A 91 7.59 17.80 7.81
CA PRO A 91 7.19 18.45 9.06
C PRO A 91 5.66 18.61 9.13
N LYS A 92 5.14 18.91 10.33
CA LYS A 92 3.71 19.19 10.52
C LYS A 92 3.39 20.61 10.07
#